data_AF-A0A7Y9TEX9-F1
#
_entry.id   AF-A0A7Y9TEX9-F1
#
_cell.length_a   1.000
_cell.length_b   1.000
_cell.length_c   1.000
_cell.angle_alpha   90.00
_cell.angle_beta   90.00
_cell.angle_gamma   90.00
#
_symmetry.space_group_name_H-M   'P 1'
#
loop_
_entity.id
_entity.type
_entity.pdbx_description
1 polymer ?
#
loop_
_entity_poly.entity_id
_entity_poly.type
_entity_poly.pdbx_seq_one_letter_code
_entity_poly.pdbx_strand_id
1 'polypeptide(L)' 'MDEGRGRQTARRVGISRVNLSRILNEKAGISAELSIKLSQAFGQPTADIWFKMQNAYDFWQSSQIKRAKVRRLKVAA' A
#
# COMPACT_ATOMS: atom_id res chain seq x y z
N MET A 1 18.23 -7.13 -8.35
CA MET A 1 17.47 -6.27 -9.30
C MET A 1 18.49 -5.46 -10.08
N ASP A 2 18.56 -5.63 -11.40
CA ASP A 2 19.43 -4.80 -12.24
C ASP A 2 19.14 -3.30 -12.02
N GLU A 3 20.17 -2.49 -11.80
CA GLU A 3 20.01 -1.09 -11.39
C GLU A 3 19.24 -0.23 -12.41
N GLY A 4 19.29 -0.62 -13.69
CA GLY A 4 18.57 0.03 -14.78
C GLY A 4 17.05 -0.12 -14.67
N ARG A 5 16.57 -1.34 -14.36
CA ARG A 5 15.13 -1.65 -14.28
C ARG A 5 14.41 -0.91 -13.15
N GLY A 6 15.07 -0.75 -11.99
CA GLY A 6 14.50 -0.01 -10.86
C GLY A 6 14.28 1.47 -11.18
N ARG A 7 15.25 2.11 -11.87
CA ARG A 7 15.12 3.52 -12.31
C ARG A 7 13.99 3.71 -13.33
N GLN A 8 13.88 2.80 -14.30
CA GLN A 8 12.82 2.89 -15.31
C GLN A 8 11.43 2.71 -14.69
N THR A 9 11.29 1.77 -13.75
CA THR A 9 10.03 1.52 -13.03
C THR A 9 9.63 2.74 -12.21
N ALA A 10 10.54 3.29 -11.41
CA ALA A 10 10.27 4.48 -10.61
C ALA A 10 9.80 5.67 -11.48
N ARG A 11 10.43 5.88 -12.64
CA ARG A 11 10.03 6.92 -13.60
C ARG A 11 8.66 6.67 -14.21
N ARG A 12 8.35 5.44 -14.64
CA ARG A 12 7.03 5.08 -15.21
C ARG A 12 5.89 5.25 -14.21
N VAL A 13 6.13 4.90 -12.96
CA VAL A 13 5.15 5.05 -11.87
C VAL A 13 5.08 6.50 -11.36
N GLY A 14 6.09 7.34 -11.63
CA GLY A 14 6.13 8.72 -11.18
C GLY A 14 6.47 8.86 -9.69
N ILE A 15 7.40 8.05 -9.20
CA ILE A 15 7.94 8.11 -7.82
C ILE A 15 9.47 8.17 -7.83
N SER A 16 10.07 8.59 -6.70
CA SER A 16 11.52 8.55 -6.56
C SER A 16 12.03 7.10 -6.44
N ARG A 17 13.28 6.86 -6.87
CA ARG A 17 13.95 5.55 -6.69
C ARG A 17 14.03 5.16 -5.21
N VAL A 18 14.20 6.14 -4.32
CA VAL A 18 14.21 5.92 -2.88
C VAL A 18 12.86 5.43 -2.40
N ASN A 19 11.75 6.03 -2.85
CA ASN A 19 10.41 5.57 -2.49
C ASN A 19 10.17 4.13 -2.99
N LEU A 20 10.49 3.86 -4.26
CA LEU A 20 10.40 2.51 -4.82
C LEU A 20 11.22 1.50 -4.01
N SER A 21 12.45 1.85 -3.63
CA SER A 21 13.30 1.00 -2.80
C SER A 21 12.67 0.73 -1.44
N ARG A 22 12.09 1.74 -0.78
CA ARG A 22 11.42 1.54 0.51
C ARG A 22 10.23 0.60 0.39
N ILE A 23 9.43 0.71 -0.67
CA ILE A 23 8.29 -0.20 -0.91
C ILE A 23 8.78 -1.63 -1.13
N LEU A 24 9.77 -1.82 -2.00
CA LEU A 24 10.34 -3.15 -2.30
C LEU A 24 11.02 -3.81 -1.10
N ASN A 25 11.47 -3.02 -0.13
CA ASN A 25 12.06 -3.51 1.11
C ASN A 25 11.08 -3.45 2.29
N GLU A 26 9.77 -3.30 2.04
CA GLU A 26 8.71 -3.30 3.05
C GLU A 26 8.86 -2.19 4.12
N LYS A 27 9.61 -1.13 3.81
CA LYS A 27 9.85 0.06 4.66
C LYS A 27 8.91 1.23 4.37
N ALA A 28 7.99 1.05 3.43
CA ALA A 28 6.92 1.99 3.10
C ALA A 28 5.72 1.22 2.50
N GLY A 29 4.50 1.58 2.91
CA GLY A 29 3.28 1.01 2.37
C GLY A 29 2.84 1.68 1.06
N ILE A 30 1.82 1.09 0.43
CA ILE A 30 1.19 1.60 -0.79
C ILE A 30 -0.03 2.46 -0.45
N SER A 31 0.03 3.76 -0.76
CA SER A 31 -1.13 4.66 -0.64
C SER A 31 -2.12 4.46 -1.79
N ALA A 32 -3.34 5.01 -1.66
CA ALA A 32 -4.35 4.98 -2.72
C ALA A 32 -3.84 5.60 -4.04
N GLU A 33 -3.22 6.79 -3.96
CA GLU A 33 -2.60 7.47 -5.12
C GLU A 33 -1.54 6.58 -5.79
N LEU A 34 -0.72 5.89 -5.00
CA LEU A 34 0.30 5.01 -5.55
C LEU A 34 -0.30 3.75 -6.18
N SER A 35 -1.38 3.20 -5.61
CA SER A 35 -2.13 2.10 -6.20
C SER A 35 -2.66 2.45 -7.58
N ILE A 36 -3.18 3.67 -7.77
CA ILE A 36 -3.64 4.16 -9.07
C ILE A 36 -2.46 4.21 -10.06
N LYS A 37 -1.35 4.83 -9.67
CA LYS A 37 -0.14 4.95 -10.53
C LYS A 37 0.45 3.59 -10.91
N LEU A 38 0.52 2.65 -9.96
CA LEU A 38 0.97 1.29 -10.22
C LEU A 38 0.01 0.58 -11.18
N SER A 39 -1.30 0.71 -10.97
CA SER A 39 -2.30 0.08 -11.83
C SER A 39 -2.20 0.60 -13.28
N GLN A 40 -2.01 1.90 -13.46
CA GLN A 40 -1.78 2.51 -14.78
C GLN A 40 -0.45 2.01 -15.39
N ALA A 41 0.63 1.99 -14.63
CA ALA A 41 1.95 1.58 -15.11
C ALA A 41 2.02 0.09 -15.49
N PHE A 42 1.24 -0.76 -14.83
CA PHE A 42 1.21 -2.21 -15.02
C PHE A 42 -0.03 -2.72 -15.77
N GLY A 43 -0.88 -1.83 -16.28
CA GLY A 43 -2.09 -2.20 -17.03
C GLY A 43 -3.09 -3.05 -16.23
N GLN A 44 -3.22 -2.81 -14.93
CA GLN A 44 -4.15 -3.55 -14.08
C GLN A 44 -5.61 -3.12 -14.34
N PRO A 45 -6.58 -4.04 -14.27
CA PRO A 45 -7.98 -3.76 -14.58
C PRO A 45 -8.66 -2.85 -13.55
N THR A 46 -8.14 -2.79 -12.31
CA THR A 46 -8.73 -2.01 -11.22
C THR A 46 -7.65 -1.21 -10.48
N ALA A 47 -7.91 0.07 -10.25
CA ALA A 47 -6.94 0.99 -9.66
C ALA A 47 -6.69 0.77 -8.15
N ASP A 48 -7.56 0.04 -7.46
CA ASP A 48 -7.56 -0.12 -6.00
C ASP A 48 -6.91 -1.42 -5.51
N ILE A 49 -6.42 -2.28 -6.42
CA ILE A 49 -5.93 -3.62 -6.08
C ILE A 49 -4.78 -3.58 -5.06
N TRP A 50 -3.77 -2.74 -5.30
CA TRP A 50 -2.60 -2.62 -4.41
C TRP A 50 -2.97 -1.99 -3.07
N PHE A 51 -3.87 -1.00 -3.09
CA PHE A 51 -4.36 -0.37 -1.87
C PHE A 51 -5.17 -1.34 -1.00
N LYS A 52 -6.00 -2.20 -1.61
CA LYS A 52 -6.72 -3.26 -0.89
C LYS A 52 -5.75 -4.25 -0.24
N MET A 53 -4.69 -4.63 -0.94
CA MET A 53 -3.65 -5.51 -0.38
C MET A 53 -2.94 -4.85 0.80
N GLN A 54 -2.57 -3.57 0.68
CA GLN A 54 -1.96 -2.83 1.78
C GLN A 54 -2.90 -2.75 2.99
N ASN A 55 -4.18 -2.40 2.78
CA ASN A 55 -5.14 -2.32 3.88
C ASN A 55 -5.38 -3.67 4.56
N ALA A 56 -5.41 -4.77 3.80
CA ALA A 56 -5.53 -6.11 4.36
C ALA A 56 -4.32 -6.46 5.24
N TYR A 57 -3.12 -6.11 4.79
CA TYR A 57 -1.89 -6.28 5.56
C TYR A 57 -1.88 -5.41 6.82
N ASP A 58 -2.19 -4.12 6.69
CA ASP A 58 -2.22 -3.18 7.82
C ASP A 58 -3.27 -3.59 8.86
N PHE A 59 -4.42 -4.09 8.41
CA PHE A 59 -5.46 -4.66 9.26
C PHE A 59 -4.95 -5.89 10.01
N TRP A 60 -4.31 -6.84 9.30
CA TRP A 60 -3.76 -8.04 9.92
C TRP A 60 -2.68 -7.70 10.96
N GLN A 61 -1.77 -6.78 10.66
CA GLN A 61 -0.78 -6.31 11.64
C GLN A 61 -1.47 -5.68 12.85
N SER A 62 -2.45 -4.82 12.59
CA SER A 62 -3.25 -4.14 13.61
C SER A 62 -4.05 -5.10 14.48
N SER A 63 -4.47 -6.26 13.96
CA SER A 63 -5.21 -7.27 14.70
C SER A 63 -4.33 -8.12 15.61
N GLN A 64 -3.01 -8.19 15.36
CA GLN A 64 -2.07 -8.90 16.24
C GLN A 64 -1.79 -8.15 17.55
N ILE A 65 -2.11 -6.85 17.61
CA ILE A 65 -1.86 -6.02 18.78
C ILE A 65 -2.94 -6.27 19.83
N LYS A 66 -2.55 -6.56 21.08
CA LYS A 66 -3.48 -6.62 22.22
C LYS A 66 -4.11 -5.25 22.46
N ARG A 67 -5.44 -5.18 22.55
CA ARG A 67 -6.19 -3.92 22.74
C ARG A 67 -6.96 -3.91 24.05
N ALA A 68 -7.15 -2.71 24.60
CA ALA A 68 -8.11 -2.49 25.67
C ALA A 68 -9.52 -2.84 25.19
N LYS A 69 -10.36 -3.33 26.11
CA LYS A 69 -11.77 -3.64 25.81
C LYS A 69 -12.50 -2.32 25.48
N VAL A 70 -13.01 -2.22 24.26
CA VAL A 70 -13.86 -1.11 23.83
C VAL A 70 -15.30 -1.42 24.20
N ARG A 71 -15.96 -0.52 24.94
CA ARG A 71 -17.39 -0.66 25.28
C ARG A 71 -18.25 -0.31 24.05
N ARG A 72 -19.27 -1.13 23.79
CA ARG A 72 -20.26 -0.84 22.73
C ARG A 72 -21.02 0.43 23.07
N LEU A 73 -21.25 1.26 22.05
CA LEU A 73 -22.14 2.42 22.16
C LEU A 73 -23.58 1.93 22.37
N LYS A 74 -24.33 2.61 23.24
CA LYS A 74 -25.78 2.44 23.33
C LYS A 74 -26.40 3.39 22.30
N VAL A 75 -27.00 2.84 21.26
CA VAL A 75 -27.82 3.61 20.33
C VAL A 75 -29.24 3.62 20.89
N ALA A 76 -29.80 4.81 21.15
CA ALA A 76 -31.22 4.95 21.47
C ALA A 76 -32.03 4.79 20.18
N ALA A 77 -33.09 3.98 20.23
CA ALA A 77 -34.03 3.75 19.14
C ALA A 77 -34.91 4.98 18.90
#